data_AF-A0A838D013-F1
#
_entry.id   AF-A0A838D013-F1
#
_cell.length_a   1.000
_cell.length_b   1.000
_cell.length_c   1.000
_cell.angle_alpha   90.00
_cell.angle_beta   90.00
_cell.angle_gamma   90.00
#
_symmetry.space_group_name_H-M   'P 1'
#
loop_
_entity.id
_entity.type
_entity.pdbx_description
1 polymer ?
#
loop_
_entity_poly.entity_id
_entity_poly.type
_entity_poly.pdbx_seq_one_letter_code
_entity_poly.pdbx_strand_id
1 'polypeptide(L)'
;MRDVRAPGEALVAGESARFVDQQAALADRLPLAAAILALTTLVLLFALTGSVVLPVKALLMNVLTLSAAFGLLVLVFQDGRFEDALGYVSQGGIESTQPLVLLAIAFGLSTDYAVFLLTRIKEEHDRGAGTEDAVAFGLARTGRVVTAAALLFAVAIGAFATSEIIFIKQVGLGTAAAVLIDATIVRALLVPALMKLLGDWNWWAPRPLRRLHKRFGWREDGAGRAAPA
;
A
#
# COMPACT_ATOMS: atom_id res chain seq x y z
N MET A 1 50.13 -2.98 30.79
CA MET A 1 49.50 -3.17 29.47
C MET A 1 48.42 -2.12 29.22
N ARG A 2 48.78 -0.83 29.10
CA ARG A 2 47.84 0.25 28.73
C ARG A 2 48.25 1.04 27.47
N ASP A 3 49.39 0.73 26.87
CA ASP A 3 49.98 1.51 25.76
C ASP A 3 50.03 0.77 24.41
N VAL A 4 49.29 -0.32 24.24
CA VAL A 4 49.17 -0.96 22.92
C VAL A 4 48.02 -0.30 22.18
N ARG A 5 48.31 0.68 21.31
CA ARG A 5 47.36 1.21 20.33
C ARG A 5 46.86 0.05 19.47
N ALA A 6 45.54 -0.13 19.41
CA ALA A 6 44.93 -1.13 18.54
C ALA A 6 45.35 -0.89 17.08
N PRO A 7 45.64 -1.95 16.30
CA PRO A 7 46.13 -1.84 14.91
C PRO A 7 45.07 -1.35 13.91
N GLY A 8 43.91 -0.85 14.38
CA GLY A 8 42.82 -0.33 13.56
C GLY A 8 41.79 0.41 14.41
N GLU A 9 40.76 0.95 13.76
CA GLU A 9 39.63 1.58 14.45
C GLU A 9 38.93 0.57 15.38
N ALA A 10 38.66 1.00 16.61
CA ALA A 10 37.93 0.19 17.57
C ALA A 10 36.44 0.15 17.16
N LEU A 11 35.98 -1.01 16.67
CA LEU A 11 34.58 -1.24 16.34
C LEU A 11 33.84 -1.79 17.56
N VAL A 12 32.63 -1.26 17.81
CA VAL A 12 31.73 -1.81 18.83
C VAL A 12 30.95 -2.96 18.19
N ALA A 13 31.03 -4.14 18.79
CA ALA A 13 30.37 -5.35 18.30
C ALA A 13 29.55 -6.02 19.41
N GLY A 14 28.75 -7.01 19.04
CA GLY A 14 27.83 -7.73 19.93
C GLY A 14 26.37 -7.61 19.45
N GLU A 15 25.50 -8.47 19.97
CA GLU A 15 24.09 -8.53 19.55
C GLU A 15 23.34 -7.21 19.79
N SER A 16 23.60 -6.55 20.92
CA SER A 16 23.00 -5.23 21.21
C SER A 16 23.49 -4.14 20.25
N ALA A 17 24.79 -4.15 19.90
CA ALA A 17 25.34 -3.19 18.94
C ALA A 17 24.74 -3.41 17.54
N ARG A 18 24.66 -4.68 17.08
CA ARG A 18 24.00 -5.04 15.82
C ARG A 18 22.53 -4.64 15.77
N PHE A 19 21.80 -4.80 16.87
CA PHE A 19 20.39 -4.42 16.94
C PHE A 19 20.19 -2.90 16.82
N VAL A 20 21.05 -2.10 17.48
CA VAL A 20 21.04 -0.64 17.34
C VAL A 20 21.42 -0.22 15.93
N ASP A 21 22.47 -0.81 15.36
CA ASP A 21 22.90 -0.55 13.98
C ASP A 21 21.82 -0.92 12.96
N GLN A 22 21.10 -2.03 13.19
CA GLN A 22 19.98 -2.45 12.34
C GLN A 22 18.83 -1.45 12.40
N GLN A 23 18.44 -0.99 13.59
CA GLN A 23 17.39 0.04 13.73
C GLN A 23 17.80 1.35 13.05
N ALA A 24 19.06 1.77 13.22
CA ALA A 24 19.59 2.96 12.57
C ALA A 24 19.56 2.81 11.04
N ALA A 25 20.04 1.68 10.51
CA ALA A 25 20.03 1.41 9.08
C ALA A 25 18.60 1.37 8.51
N LEU A 26 17.63 0.79 9.23
CA LEU A 26 16.23 0.79 8.83
C LEU A 26 15.65 2.19 8.80
N ALA A 27 15.87 2.98 9.85
CA ALA A 27 15.39 4.36 9.93
C ALA A 27 15.96 5.23 8.80
N ASP A 28 17.22 5.01 8.42
CA ASP A 28 17.90 5.75 7.36
C ASP A 28 17.39 5.37 5.95
N ARG A 29 17.02 4.10 5.75
CA ARG A 29 16.52 3.58 4.45
C ARG A 29 15.02 3.73 4.25
N LEU A 30 14.24 3.79 5.32
CA LEU A 30 12.78 3.87 5.27
C LEU A 30 12.27 5.09 4.48
N PRO A 31 12.83 6.32 4.62
CA PRO A 31 12.44 7.47 3.79
C PRO A 31 12.70 7.24 2.30
N LEU A 32 13.84 6.62 1.95
CA LEU A 32 14.18 6.32 0.56
C LEU A 32 13.21 5.28 -0.03
N ALA A 33 12.91 4.21 0.74
CA ALA A 33 11.94 3.19 0.32
C ALA A 33 10.55 3.81 0.12
N ALA A 34 10.08 4.61 1.07
CA ALA A 34 8.80 5.32 0.97
C ALA A 34 8.77 6.27 -0.23
N ALA A 35 9.85 7.02 -0.47
CA ALA A 35 9.96 7.92 -1.61
C ALA A 35 9.92 7.17 -2.95
N ILE A 36 10.63 6.05 -3.08
CA ILE A 36 10.62 5.21 -4.29
C ILE A 36 9.22 4.67 -4.54
N LEU A 37 8.56 4.10 -3.52
CA LEU A 37 7.20 3.57 -3.64
C LEU A 37 6.21 4.68 -4.00
N ALA A 38 6.24 5.79 -3.29
CA ALA A 38 5.39 6.96 -3.54
C ALA A 38 5.58 7.50 -4.97
N LEU A 39 6.82 7.68 -5.41
CA LEU A 39 7.14 8.17 -6.74
C LEU A 39 6.67 7.19 -7.82
N THR A 40 6.92 5.89 -7.61
CA THR A 40 6.53 4.84 -8.57
C THR A 40 5.01 4.79 -8.71
N THR A 41 4.28 4.76 -7.60
CA THR A 41 2.81 4.80 -7.62
C THR A 41 2.30 6.10 -8.25
N LEU A 42 2.93 7.25 -7.95
CA LEU A 42 2.53 8.53 -8.52
C LEU A 42 2.72 8.58 -10.04
N VAL A 43 3.88 8.15 -10.53
CA VAL A 43 4.20 8.10 -11.96
C VAL A 43 3.29 7.11 -12.68
N LEU A 44 3.08 5.91 -12.12
CA LEU A 44 2.29 4.87 -12.74
C LEU A 44 0.81 5.26 -12.83
N LEU A 45 0.22 5.75 -11.73
CA LEU A 45 -1.18 6.18 -11.74
C LEU A 45 -1.38 7.47 -12.55
N PHE A 46 -0.40 8.37 -12.60
CA PHE A 46 -0.45 9.53 -13.48
C PHE A 46 -0.38 9.12 -14.95
N ALA A 47 0.50 8.17 -15.30
CA ALA A 47 0.59 7.62 -16.64
C ALA A 47 -0.69 6.90 -17.05
N LEU A 48 -1.35 6.20 -16.12
CA LEU A 48 -2.61 5.52 -16.35
C LEU A 48 -3.77 6.51 -16.50
N THR A 49 -3.94 7.42 -15.54
CA THR A 49 -5.16 8.24 -15.43
C THR A 49 -5.05 9.59 -16.12
N GLY A 50 -3.84 10.15 -16.22
CA GLY A 50 -3.60 11.51 -16.66
C GLY A 50 -3.94 12.58 -15.60
N SER A 51 -4.33 12.17 -14.39
CA SER A 51 -4.65 13.04 -13.26
C SER A 51 -3.55 12.99 -12.19
N VAL A 52 -3.28 14.13 -11.55
CA VAL A 52 -2.36 14.20 -10.40
C VAL A 52 -3.09 13.96 -9.08
N VAL A 53 -4.40 14.25 -9.05
CA VAL A 53 -5.23 14.16 -7.85
C VAL A 53 -5.46 12.69 -7.45
N LEU A 54 -5.68 11.81 -8.44
CA LEU A 54 -5.91 10.38 -8.20
C LEU A 54 -4.71 9.68 -7.55
N PRO A 55 -3.47 9.82 -8.06
CA PRO A 55 -2.31 9.24 -7.40
C PRO A 55 -2.09 9.76 -5.98
N VAL A 56 -2.24 11.07 -5.74
CA VAL A 56 -2.06 11.65 -4.41
C VAL A 56 -3.07 11.07 -3.42
N LYS A 57 -4.32 10.89 -3.83
CA LYS A 57 -5.34 10.22 -3.01
C LYS A 57 -4.96 8.79 -2.69
N ALA A 58 -4.51 8.02 -3.69
CA ALA A 58 -4.08 6.65 -3.47
C ALA A 58 -2.95 6.58 -2.43
N LEU A 59 -1.96 7.47 -2.49
CA LEU A 59 -0.91 7.55 -1.47
C LEU A 59 -1.47 7.85 -0.08
N LEU A 60 -2.37 8.82 0.05
CA LEU A 60 -2.98 9.17 1.35
C LEU A 60 -3.76 8.00 1.94
N MET A 61 -4.51 7.29 1.11
CA MET A 61 -5.24 6.10 1.53
C MET A 61 -4.29 4.97 1.96
N ASN A 62 -3.17 4.77 1.26
CA ASN A 62 -2.16 3.78 1.65
C ASN A 62 -1.53 4.09 3.01
N VAL A 63 -1.20 5.36 3.24
CA VAL A 63 -0.66 5.81 4.53
C VAL A 63 -1.69 5.58 5.65
N LEU A 64 -2.96 5.84 5.39
CA LEU A 64 -4.04 5.59 6.35
C LEU A 64 -4.16 4.09 6.67
N THR A 65 -4.20 3.22 5.64
CA THR A 65 -4.24 1.76 5.82
C THR A 65 -3.04 1.26 6.60
N LEU A 66 -1.83 1.70 6.22
CA LEU A 66 -0.60 1.31 6.90
C LEU A 66 -0.60 1.76 8.36
N SER A 67 -1.03 2.99 8.64
CA SER A 67 -1.13 3.50 10.01
C SER A 67 -2.14 2.71 10.84
N ALA A 68 -3.29 2.35 10.27
CA ALA A 68 -4.30 1.55 10.94
C ALA A 68 -3.80 0.13 11.24
N ALA A 69 -3.16 -0.52 10.27
CA ALA A 69 -2.59 -1.85 10.44
C ALA A 69 -1.43 -1.86 11.46
N PHE A 70 -0.55 -0.85 11.41
CA PHE A 70 0.52 -0.70 12.37
C PHE A 70 0.00 -0.41 13.78
N GLY A 71 -1.00 0.47 13.90
CA GLY A 71 -1.68 0.75 15.17
C GLY A 71 -2.33 -0.51 15.75
N LEU A 72 -2.93 -1.36 14.91
CA LEU A 72 -3.45 -2.66 15.36
C LEU A 72 -2.34 -3.57 15.89
N LEU A 73 -1.17 -3.61 15.24
CA LEU A 73 -0.04 -4.39 15.76
C LEU A 73 0.48 -3.86 17.09
N VAL A 74 0.51 -2.54 17.28
CA VAL A 74 0.89 -1.94 18.57
C VAL A 74 -0.12 -2.39 19.63
N LEU A 75 -1.42 -2.25 19.37
CA LEU A 75 -2.46 -2.65 20.31
C LEU A 75 -2.43 -4.14 20.64
N VAL A 76 -2.16 -4.99 19.65
CA VAL A 76 -2.10 -6.45 19.87
C VAL A 76 -0.77 -6.78 20.56
N PHE A 77 0.34 -6.63 19.85
CA PHE A 77 1.63 -7.20 20.27
C PHE A 77 2.42 -6.36 21.26
N GLN A 78 2.28 -5.03 21.25
CA GLN A 78 3.01 -4.15 22.17
C GLN A 78 2.24 -3.93 23.47
N ASP A 79 0.92 -3.67 23.38
CA ASP A 79 0.05 -3.49 24.56
C ASP A 79 -0.44 -4.82 25.15
N GLY A 80 -0.16 -5.95 24.49
CA GLY A 80 -0.52 -7.30 24.96
C GLY A 80 -2.01 -7.62 24.88
N ARG A 81 -2.81 -6.81 24.16
CA ARG A 81 -4.23 -7.11 24.00
C ARG A 81 -4.32 -8.37 23.13
N PHE A 82 -5.06 -9.37 23.59
CA PHE A 82 -5.23 -10.67 22.93
C PHE A 82 -4.05 -11.67 23.07
N GLU A 83 -3.14 -11.51 24.04
CA GLU A 83 -2.11 -12.51 24.35
C GLU A 83 -2.68 -13.92 24.55
N ASP A 84 -3.68 -14.05 25.43
CA ASP A 84 -4.31 -15.35 25.74
C ASP A 84 -5.03 -15.97 24.54
N ALA A 85 -5.66 -15.15 23.71
CA ALA A 85 -6.44 -15.62 22.56
C ALA A 85 -5.55 -16.08 21.39
N LEU A 86 -4.37 -15.47 21.24
CA LEU A 86 -3.42 -15.77 20.16
C LEU A 86 -2.27 -16.68 20.61
N GLY A 87 -2.21 -17.02 21.89
CA GLY A 87 -1.21 -17.93 22.47
C GLY A 87 0.22 -17.43 22.28
N TYR A 88 0.49 -16.18 22.70
CA TYR A 88 1.84 -15.63 22.67
C TYR A 88 2.13 -14.82 23.94
N VAL A 89 3.41 -14.60 24.21
CA VAL A 89 3.89 -13.72 25.29
C VAL A 89 4.37 -12.43 24.65
N SER A 90 3.84 -11.28 25.05
CA SER A 90 4.35 -10.00 24.54
C SER A 90 5.77 -9.77 25.01
N GLN A 91 6.61 -9.31 24.09
CA GLN A 91 7.98 -8.85 24.39
C GLN A 91 8.01 -7.33 24.64
N GLY A 92 6.84 -6.68 24.77
CA GLY A 92 6.72 -5.23 24.98
C GLY A 92 7.10 -4.39 23.77
N GLY A 93 7.14 -4.97 22.57
CA GLY A 93 7.56 -4.28 21.36
C GLY A 93 7.22 -5.02 20.06
N ILE A 94 7.23 -4.26 18.96
CA ILE A 94 7.13 -4.77 17.60
C ILE A 94 8.53 -5.01 17.06
N GLU A 95 8.72 -6.04 16.25
CA GLU A 95 9.99 -6.30 15.60
C GLU A 95 10.39 -5.11 14.68
N SER A 96 11.66 -4.72 14.69
CA SER A 96 12.13 -3.48 14.07
C SER A 96 12.00 -3.45 12.54
N THR A 97 12.03 -4.60 11.86
CA THR A 97 11.82 -4.70 10.41
C THR A 97 10.34 -4.69 10.02
N GLN A 98 9.42 -4.94 10.96
CA GLN A 98 7.99 -5.04 10.71
C GLN A 98 7.38 -3.81 10.00
N PRO A 99 7.70 -2.55 10.37
CA PRO A 99 7.17 -1.38 9.65
C PRO A 99 7.57 -1.38 8.17
N LEU A 100 8.80 -1.82 7.85
CA LEU A 100 9.29 -1.88 6.48
C LEU A 100 8.61 -2.98 5.67
N VAL A 101 8.40 -4.14 6.29
CA VAL A 101 7.68 -5.27 5.66
C VAL A 101 6.23 -4.87 5.36
N LEU A 102 5.53 -4.28 6.33
CA LEU A 102 4.16 -3.80 6.12
C LEU A 102 4.09 -2.70 5.09
N LEU A 103 5.02 -1.74 5.13
CA LEU A 103 5.11 -0.68 4.13
C LEU A 103 5.21 -1.28 2.73
N ALA A 104 6.13 -2.22 2.52
CA ALA A 104 6.34 -2.85 1.23
C ALA A 104 5.11 -3.63 0.75
N ILE A 105 4.52 -4.47 1.61
CA ILE A 105 3.37 -5.29 1.22
C ILE A 105 2.11 -4.43 1.02
N ALA A 106 1.80 -3.52 1.95
CA ALA A 106 0.62 -2.67 1.87
C ALA A 106 0.67 -1.75 0.64
N PHE A 107 1.83 -1.15 0.34
CA PHE A 107 1.97 -0.33 -0.87
C PHE A 107 1.93 -1.15 -2.15
N GLY A 108 2.59 -2.31 -2.19
CA GLY A 108 2.58 -3.20 -3.35
C GLY A 108 1.16 -3.64 -3.68
N LEU A 109 0.47 -4.25 -2.72
CA LEU A 109 -0.91 -4.72 -2.90
C LEU A 109 -1.85 -3.57 -3.23
N SER A 110 -1.79 -2.46 -2.50
CA SER A 110 -2.69 -1.35 -2.77
C SER A 110 -2.47 -0.74 -4.16
N THR A 111 -1.21 -0.62 -4.62
CA THR A 111 -0.91 -0.08 -5.95
C THR A 111 -1.51 -0.98 -7.05
N ASP A 112 -1.33 -2.30 -6.95
CA ASP A 112 -1.88 -3.27 -7.92
C ASP A 112 -3.41 -3.12 -8.04
N TYR A 113 -4.09 -2.98 -6.91
CA TYR A 113 -5.53 -2.80 -6.90
C TYR A 113 -5.97 -1.40 -7.34
N ALA A 114 -5.24 -0.35 -6.96
CA ALA A 114 -5.52 1.01 -7.40
C ALA A 114 -5.47 1.10 -8.92
N VAL A 115 -4.47 0.47 -9.54
CA VAL A 115 -4.36 0.34 -10.99
C VAL A 115 -5.57 -0.39 -11.56
N PHE A 116 -5.88 -1.59 -11.07
CA PHE A 116 -6.99 -2.38 -11.61
C PHE A 116 -8.34 -1.66 -11.52
N LEU A 117 -8.64 -1.03 -10.38
CA LEU A 117 -9.88 -0.29 -10.18
C LEU A 117 -9.91 0.98 -11.05
N LEU A 118 -8.84 1.77 -11.04
CA LEU A 118 -8.79 3.03 -11.78
C LEU A 118 -8.79 2.82 -13.29
N THR A 119 -8.19 1.74 -13.80
CA THR A 119 -8.29 1.38 -15.22
C THR A 119 -9.75 1.18 -15.60
N ARG A 120 -10.53 0.42 -14.81
CA ARG A 120 -11.95 0.19 -15.11
C ARG A 120 -12.82 1.44 -14.99
N ILE A 121 -12.56 2.28 -14.00
CA ILE A 121 -13.26 3.57 -13.85
C ILE A 121 -12.92 4.48 -15.04
N LYS A 122 -11.65 4.53 -15.44
CA LYS A 122 -11.20 5.34 -16.57
C LYS A 122 -11.78 4.87 -17.90
N GLU A 123 -11.79 3.56 -18.16
CA GLU A 123 -12.41 2.99 -19.37
C GLU A 123 -13.86 3.46 -19.54
N GLU A 124 -14.63 3.50 -18.45
CA GLU A 124 -16.02 3.93 -18.49
C GLU A 124 -16.15 5.46 -18.61
N HIS A 125 -15.27 6.22 -17.96
CA HIS A 125 -15.21 7.67 -18.12
C HIS A 125 -14.82 8.09 -19.54
N ASP A 126 -13.87 7.40 -20.17
CA ASP A 126 -13.43 7.65 -21.54
C ASP A 126 -14.54 7.34 -22.57
N ARG A 127 -15.53 6.51 -22.20
CA ARG A 127 -16.77 6.29 -22.98
C ARG A 127 -17.81 7.40 -22.80
N GLY A 128 -17.53 8.40 -21.98
CA GLY A 128 -18.40 9.55 -21.75
C GLY A 128 -19.29 9.47 -20.51
N ALA A 129 -19.09 8.46 -19.64
CA ALA A 129 -19.83 8.37 -18.39
C ALA A 129 -19.45 9.48 -17.41
N GLY A 130 -20.43 9.96 -16.63
CA GLY A 130 -20.18 10.85 -15.51
C GLY A 130 -19.27 10.21 -14.47
N THR A 131 -18.53 11.02 -13.71
CA THR A 131 -17.57 10.53 -12.71
C THR A 131 -18.22 9.57 -11.69
N GLU A 132 -19.44 9.86 -11.24
CA GLU A 132 -20.17 9.01 -10.29
C GLU A 132 -20.53 7.65 -10.91
N ASP A 133 -21.05 7.65 -12.13
CA ASP A 133 -21.45 6.43 -12.85
C ASP A 133 -20.24 5.55 -13.17
N ALA A 134 -19.13 6.16 -13.61
CA ALA A 134 -17.89 5.47 -13.89
C ALA A 134 -17.30 4.77 -12.65
N VAL A 135 -17.35 5.45 -11.49
CA VAL A 135 -16.92 4.89 -10.21
C VAL A 135 -17.84 3.76 -9.77
N ALA A 136 -19.15 3.95 -9.83
CA ALA A 136 -20.13 2.94 -9.47
C ALA A 136 -19.98 1.67 -10.34
N PHE A 137 -19.82 1.84 -11.64
CA PHE A 137 -19.62 0.75 -12.59
C PHE A 137 -18.30 0.00 -12.33
N GLY A 138 -17.20 0.75 -12.18
CA GLY A 138 -15.89 0.18 -11.87
C GLY A 138 -15.91 -0.64 -10.58
N LEU A 139 -16.55 -0.14 -9.54
CA LEU A 139 -16.66 -0.82 -8.25
C LEU A 139 -17.59 -2.03 -8.31
N ALA A 140 -18.73 -1.94 -8.99
CA ALA A 140 -19.67 -3.06 -9.14
C ALA A 140 -19.04 -4.25 -9.85
N ARG A 141 -18.20 -4.00 -10.87
CA ARG A 141 -17.60 -5.05 -11.68
C ARG A 141 -16.37 -5.68 -11.04
N THR A 142 -15.57 -4.87 -10.34
CA THR A 142 -14.31 -5.33 -9.74
C THR A 142 -14.48 -5.77 -8.28
N GLY A 143 -15.49 -5.27 -7.57
CA GLY A 143 -15.66 -5.47 -6.13
C GLY A 143 -15.73 -6.93 -5.72
N ARG A 144 -16.56 -7.76 -6.39
CA ARG A 144 -16.70 -9.19 -6.02
C ARG A 144 -15.37 -9.95 -6.16
N VAL A 145 -14.61 -9.68 -7.22
CA VAL A 145 -13.33 -10.34 -7.49
C VAL A 145 -12.28 -9.89 -6.47
N VAL A 146 -12.21 -8.58 -6.21
CA VAL A 146 -11.24 -8.00 -5.27
C VAL A 146 -11.52 -8.47 -3.85
N THR A 147 -12.78 -8.45 -3.40
CA THR A 147 -13.14 -8.92 -2.05
C THR A 147 -12.84 -10.41 -1.90
N ALA A 148 -13.12 -11.23 -2.91
CA ALA A 148 -12.76 -12.66 -2.88
C ALA A 148 -11.23 -12.86 -2.77
N ALA A 149 -10.45 -12.12 -3.57
CA ALA A 149 -8.99 -12.18 -3.51
C ALA A 149 -8.45 -11.72 -2.14
N ALA A 150 -8.99 -10.63 -1.60
CA ALA A 150 -8.62 -10.10 -0.29
C ALA A 150 -8.94 -11.09 0.83
N LEU A 151 -10.10 -11.76 0.79
CA LEU A 151 -10.47 -12.80 1.75
C LEU A 151 -9.56 -14.02 1.65
N LEU A 152 -9.31 -14.53 0.44
CA LEU A 152 -8.40 -15.66 0.24
C LEU A 152 -6.99 -15.35 0.74
N PHE A 153 -6.48 -14.16 0.42
CA PHE A 153 -5.18 -13.69 0.89
C PHE A 153 -5.15 -13.55 2.42
N ALA A 154 -6.18 -12.94 3.00
CA ALA A 154 -6.28 -12.76 4.45
C ALA A 154 -6.37 -14.10 5.19
N VAL A 155 -7.04 -15.12 4.64
CA VAL A 155 -7.06 -16.47 5.22
C VAL A 155 -5.68 -17.12 5.10
N ALA A 156 -5.04 -17.05 3.94
CA ALA A 156 -3.74 -17.68 3.70
C ALA A 156 -2.62 -17.08 4.56
N ILE A 157 -2.51 -15.75 4.59
CA ILE A 157 -1.50 -15.04 5.39
C ILE A 157 -1.92 -14.97 6.86
N GLY A 158 -3.22 -14.91 7.16
CA GLY A 158 -3.75 -14.96 8.52
C GLY A 158 -3.43 -16.28 9.22
N ALA A 159 -3.23 -17.39 8.48
CA ALA A 159 -2.73 -18.63 9.04
C ALA A 159 -1.37 -18.47 9.74
N PHE A 160 -0.56 -17.47 9.38
CA PHE A 160 0.71 -17.19 10.07
C PHE A 160 0.51 -16.71 11.52
N ALA A 161 -0.69 -16.23 11.88
CA ALA A 161 -1.02 -15.88 13.26
C ALA A 161 -1.01 -17.10 14.20
N THR A 162 -1.08 -18.33 13.68
CA THR A 162 -0.98 -19.56 14.48
C THR A 162 0.46 -20.00 14.74
N SER A 163 1.45 -19.39 14.09
CA SER A 163 2.87 -19.69 14.27
C SER A 163 3.30 -19.43 15.72
N GLU A 164 4.23 -20.21 16.27
CA GLU A 164 4.83 -19.95 17.59
C GLU A 164 5.85 -18.80 17.55
N ILE A 165 6.30 -18.42 16.35
CA ILE A 165 7.28 -17.34 16.16
C ILE A 165 6.54 -16.01 16.09
N ILE A 166 6.74 -15.15 17.09
CA ILE A 166 6.08 -13.82 17.21
C ILE A 166 6.25 -12.98 15.95
N PHE A 167 7.44 -12.98 15.35
CA PHE A 167 7.70 -12.29 14.08
C PHE A 167 6.74 -12.76 12.96
N ILE A 168 6.55 -14.07 12.81
CA ILE A 168 5.64 -14.63 11.81
C ILE A 168 4.19 -14.26 12.13
N LYS A 169 3.78 -14.28 13.41
CA LYS A 169 2.45 -13.81 13.84
C LYS A 169 2.22 -12.34 13.49
N GLN A 170 3.22 -11.47 13.71
CA GLN A 170 3.13 -10.04 13.41
C GLN A 170 2.98 -9.79 11.91
N VAL A 171 3.78 -10.45 11.08
CA VAL A 171 3.66 -10.39 9.60
C VAL A 171 2.28 -10.87 9.17
N GLY A 172 1.84 -12.02 9.68
CA GLY A 172 0.52 -12.59 9.38
C GLY A 172 -0.63 -11.64 9.68
N LEU A 173 -0.73 -11.24 10.95
CA LEU A 173 -1.83 -10.40 11.43
C LEU A 173 -1.79 -9.00 10.82
N GLY A 174 -0.62 -8.37 10.77
CA GLY A 174 -0.47 -7.01 10.26
C GLY A 174 -0.79 -6.91 8.78
N THR A 175 -0.33 -7.88 7.99
CA THR A 175 -0.60 -7.90 6.55
C THR A 175 -2.04 -8.25 6.26
N ALA A 176 -2.61 -9.25 6.93
CA ALA A 176 -4.02 -9.60 6.77
C ALA A 176 -4.93 -8.42 7.14
N ALA A 177 -4.64 -7.73 8.26
CA ALA A 177 -5.37 -6.54 8.68
C ALA A 177 -5.25 -5.40 7.65
N ALA A 178 -4.04 -5.10 7.16
CA ALA A 178 -3.84 -4.08 6.14
C ALA A 178 -4.68 -4.33 4.89
N VAL A 179 -4.68 -5.57 4.38
CA VAL A 179 -5.45 -5.94 3.19
C VAL A 179 -6.96 -5.88 3.43
N LEU A 180 -7.44 -6.34 4.59
CA LEU A 180 -8.85 -6.29 4.92
C LEU A 180 -9.34 -4.85 5.09
N ILE A 181 -8.57 -4.00 5.77
CA ILE A 181 -8.86 -2.56 5.93
C ILE A 181 -8.89 -1.88 4.56
N ASP A 182 -7.92 -2.16 3.68
CA ASP A 182 -7.89 -1.60 2.35
C ASP A 182 -9.11 -2.01 1.51
N ALA A 183 -9.39 -3.31 1.45
CA ALA A 183 -10.46 -3.86 0.64
C ALA A 183 -11.86 -3.42 1.10
N THR A 184 -12.05 -3.24 2.41
CA THR A 184 -13.36 -2.91 2.99
C THR A 184 -13.51 -1.42 3.26
N ILE A 185 -12.75 -0.88 4.21
CA ILE A 185 -12.90 0.50 4.67
C ILE A 185 -12.45 1.46 3.58
N VAL A 186 -11.23 1.29 3.09
CA VAL A 186 -10.68 2.26 2.12
C VAL A 186 -11.42 2.18 0.80
N ARG A 187 -11.52 0.99 0.21
CA ARG A 187 -12.02 0.83 -1.16
C ARG A 187 -13.53 0.84 -1.27
N ALA A 188 -14.24 0.21 -0.34
CA ALA A 188 -15.70 0.15 -0.42
C ALA A 188 -16.36 1.44 0.08
N LEU A 189 -15.69 2.19 0.98
CA LEU A 189 -16.27 3.39 1.59
C LEU A 189 -15.51 4.68 1.24
N LEU A 190 -14.22 4.78 1.59
CA LEU A 190 -13.49 6.04 1.46
C LEU A 190 -13.28 6.45 0.01
N VAL A 191 -12.90 5.52 -0.88
CA VAL A 191 -12.63 5.82 -2.30
C VAL A 191 -13.88 6.38 -2.99
N PRO A 192 -15.07 5.74 -2.94
CA PRO A 192 -16.28 6.30 -3.53
C PRO A 192 -16.68 7.64 -2.94
N ALA A 193 -16.57 7.80 -1.61
CA ALA A 193 -16.88 9.06 -0.94
C ALA A 193 -15.96 10.20 -1.40
N LEU A 194 -14.65 9.95 -1.52
CA LEU A 194 -13.68 10.93 -1.98
C LEU A 194 -13.87 11.25 -3.47
N MET A 195 -14.21 10.26 -4.29
CA MET A 195 -14.51 10.48 -5.70
C MET A 195 -15.73 11.38 -5.85
N LYS A 196 -16.80 11.12 -5.09
CA LYS A 196 -17.99 11.96 -5.08
C LYS A 196 -17.70 13.38 -4.60
N LEU A 197 -16.97 13.52 -3.50
CA LEU A 197 -16.66 14.83 -2.91
C LEU A 197 -15.85 15.73 -3.86
N LEU A 198 -14.93 15.15 -4.63
CA LEU A 198 -14.04 15.91 -5.51
C LEU A 198 -14.57 16.06 -6.94
N GLY A 199 -15.60 15.31 -7.36
CA GLY A 199 -16.26 15.47 -8.65
C GLY A 199 -15.27 15.59 -9.82
N ASP A 200 -15.35 16.66 -10.60
CA ASP A 200 -14.49 16.86 -11.78
C ASP A 200 -13.02 17.15 -11.44
N TRP A 201 -12.71 17.56 -10.20
CA TRP A 201 -11.33 17.76 -9.76
C TRP A 201 -10.53 16.46 -9.74
N ASN A 202 -11.21 15.30 -9.68
CA ASN A 202 -10.58 13.99 -9.81
C ASN A 202 -9.76 13.87 -11.11
N TRP A 203 -10.18 14.54 -12.18
CA TRP A 203 -9.56 14.43 -13.50
C TRP A 203 -8.63 15.60 -13.83
N TRP A 204 -8.34 16.45 -12.83
CA TRP A 204 -7.53 17.63 -13.04
C TRP A 204 -6.04 17.29 -13.16
N ALA A 205 -5.41 17.85 -14.20
CA ALA A 205 -3.97 17.85 -14.38
C ALA A 205 -3.46 19.22 -14.84
N PRO A 206 -2.28 19.66 -14.34
CA PRO A 206 -1.62 20.86 -14.82
C PRO A 206 -1.36 20.81 -16.33
N ARG A 207 -1.49 21.96 -17.02
CA ARG A 207 -1.31 22.09 -18.47
C ARG A 207 -0.02 21.44 -19.04
N PRO A 208 1.17 21.56 -18.42
CA PRO A 208 2.37 20.89 -18.95
C PRO A 208 2.31 19.36 -18.83
N LEU A 209 1.80 18.86 -17.71
CA LEU A 209 1.63 17.42 -17.46
C LEU A 209 0.57 16.81 -18.38
N ARG A 210 -0.52 17.53 -18.66
CA ARG A 210 -1.54 17.11 -19.64
C ARG A 210 -0.98 17.01 -21.07
N ARG A 211 -0.02 17.88 -21.44
CA ARG A 211 0.68 17.78 -22.75
C ARG A 211 1.61 16.58 -22.80
N LEU A 212 2.30 16.27 -21.70
CA LEU A 212 3.17 15.09 -21.59
C LEU A 212 2.35 13.79 -21.69
N HIS A 213 1.23 13.71 -20.95
CA HIS A 213 0.32 12.57 -21.02
C HIS A 213 -0.32 12.41 -22.41
N LYS A 214 -0.63 13.50 -23.13
CA LYS A 214 -1.10 13.39 -24.53
C LYS A 214 -0.04 12.90 -25.51
N ARG A 215 1.26 13.04 -25.19
CA ARG A 215 2.39 12.63 -26.04
C ARG A 215 2.86 11.20 -25.77
N PHE A 216 2.70 10.72 -24.54
CA PHE A 216 3.12 9.38 -24.09
C PHE A 216 1.96 8.49 -23.64
N GLY A 217 0.72 8.97 -23.65
CA GLY A 217 -0.45 8.23 -23.20
C GLY A 217 -0.74 7.08 -24.15
N TRP A 218 -0.76 5.87 -23.60
CA TRP A 218 -1.08 4.65 -24.34
C TRP A 218 -2.57 4.72 -24.66
N ARG A 219 -2.89 5.08 -25.91
CA ARG A 219 -4.21 4.87 -26.46
C ARG A 219 -4.25 3.46 -27.00
N GLU A 220 -5.16 2.63 -26.48
CA GLU A 220 -5.61 1.43 -27.18
C GLU A 220 -6.48 1.86 -28.37
N ASP A 221 -5.84 2.48 -29.37
CA ASP A 221 -6.45 2.72 -30.67
C ASP A 221 -6.45 1.39 -31.43
N GLY A 222 -7.45 0.54 -31.21
CA GLY A 222 -7.48 -0.77 -31.89
C GLY A 222 -8.61 -1.74 -31.56
N ALA A 223 -9.88 -1.36 -31.74
CA ALA A 223 -10.95 -2.35 -31.92
C ALA A 223 -12.06 -1.83 -32.86
N GLY A 224 -11.90 -2.12 -34.15
CA GLY A 224 -13.01 -2.42 -35.07
C GLY A 224 -13.82 -1.25 -35.63
N ARG A 225 -13.26 -0.53 -36.63
CA ARG A 225 -14.10 0.00 -37.71
C ARG A 225 -14.67 -1.19 -38.47
N ALA A 226 -15.89 -1.63 -38.14
CA ALA A 226 -16.69 -2.45 -39.03
C ALA A 226 -17.03 -1.60 -40.26
N ALA A 227 -16.50 -1.99 -41.42
CA ALA A 227 -16.80 -1.36 -42.70
C ALA A 227 -18.29 -1.55 -43.05
N PRO A 228 -18.97 -0.55 -43.62
CA PRO A 228 -20.31 -0.74 -44.17
C PRO A 228 -20.21 -1.60 -45.43
N ALA A 229 -21.02 -2.67 -45.48
CA ALA A 229 -21.37 -3.39 -46.70
C ALA A 229 -22.80 -3.02 -47.09
#